data_AF-A0A3D3M675-F1
#
_entry.id   AF-A0A3D3M675-F1
#
_cell.length_a   1.000
_cell.length_b   1.000
_cell.length_c   1.000
_cell.angle_alpha   90.00
_cell.angle_beta   90.00
_cell.angle_gamma   90.00
#
_symmetry.space_group_name_H-M   'P 1'
#
loop_
_entity.id
_entity.type
_entity.pdbx_description
1 polymer ?
#
loop_
_entity_poly.entity_id
_entity_poly.type
_entity_poly.pdbx_seq_one_letter_code
_entity_poly.pdbx_strand_id
1 'polypeptide(L)' 'MKRIHDDLEDTADGMERLARGLAGHAVYLQNSVHADDAVEVNERVSGLTDAINDLRAVASSIDPR' A
#
# COMPACT_ATOMS: atom_id res chain seq x y z
N MET A 1 19.51 -13.25 7.38
CA MET A 1 18.28 -13.30 6.54
C MET A 1 18.05 -12.01 5.74
N LYS A 2 19.11 -11.22 5.54
CA LYS A 2 19.10 -9.91 4.92
C LYS A 2 18.35 -9.79 3.59
N ARG A 3 18.57 -10.71 2.65
CA ARG A 3 17.93 -10.61 1.31
C ARG A 3 16.40 -10.64 1.40
N ILE A 4 15.84 -11.50 2.25
CA ILE A 4 14.38 -11.60 2.41
C ILE A 4 13.84 -10.35 3.11
N HIS A 5 14.55 -9.82 4.10
CA HIS A 5 14.23 -8.54 4.72
C HIS A 5 14.17 -7.42 3.66
N ASP A 6 15.23 -7.27 2.86
CA ASP A 6 15.33 -6.23 1.84
C ASP A 6 14.24 -6.39 0.76
N ASP A 7 13.98 -7.63 0.30
CA ASP A 7 12.91 -7.92 -0.68
C ASP A 7 11.51 -7.53 -0.15
N LEU A 8 11.25 -7.73 1.14
CA LEU A 8 9.98 -7.37 1.79
C LEU A 8 9.80 -5.85 1.92
N GLU A 9 10.84 -5.13 2.35
CA GLU A 9 10.83 -3.66 2.42
C GLU A 9 10.66 -3.02 1.04
N ASP A 10 11.41 -3.50 0.02
CA ASP A 10 11.30 -3.01 -1.36
C ASP A 10 9.90 -3.24 -1.94
N THR A 11 9.28 -4.39 -1.61
CA THR A 11 7.91 -4.71 -2.00
C THR A 11 6.91 -3.77 -1.33
N ALA A 12 7.05 -3.55 -0.01
CA ALA A 12 6.21 -2.65 0.77
C ALA A 12 6.28 -1.21 0.21
N ASP A 13 7.49 -0.73 -0.14
CA ASP A 13 7.68 0.58 -0.76
C ASP A 13 7.04 0.69 -2.15
N GLY A 14 7.10 -0.39 -2.95
CA GLY A 14 6.39 -0.51 -4.21
C GLY A 14 4.88 -0.37 -4.05
N MET A 15 4.32 -1.08 -3.07
CA MET A 15 2.90 -1.02 -2.74
C MET A 15 2.49 0.36 -2.22
N GLU A 16 3.32 1.03 -1.43
CA GLU A 16 3.06 2.37 -0.91
C GLU A 16 3.00 3.42 -2.03
N ARG A 17 3.83 3.27 -3.07
CA ARG A 17 3.74 4.11 -4.29
C ARG A 17 2.41 3.88 -5.02
N LEU A 18 1.96 2.63 -5.16
CA LEU A 18 0.68 2.31 -5.78
C LEU A 18 -0.51 2.84 -4.97
N ALA A 19 -0.50 2.65 -3.65
CA ALA A 19 -1.54 3.15 -2.75
C ALA A 19 -1.67 4.68 -2.83
N ARG A 20 -0.55 5.41 -2.86
CA ARG A 20 -0.55 6.87 -3.06
C ARG A 20 -1.14 7.27 -4.42
N GLY A 21 -0.82 6.57 -5.49
CA GLY A 21 -1.40 6.82 -6.82
C GLY A 21 -2.91 6.61 -6.82
N LEU A 22 -3.38 5.51 -6.24
CA LEU A 22 -4.81 5.21 -6.11
C LEU A 22 -5.54 6.24 -5.24
N ALA A 23 -4.94 6.69 -4.13
CA ALA A 23 -5.51 7.75 -3.30
C ALA A 23 -5.69 9.06 -4.10
N GLY A 24 -4.72 9.42 -4.95
CA GLY A 24 -4.85 10.55 -5.87
C GLY A 24 -6.02 10.39 -6.85
N HIS A 25 -6.20 9.20 -7.41
CA HIS A 25 -7.36 8.91 -8.26
C HIS A 25 -8.69 8.94 -7.50
N ALA A 26 -8.74 8.46 -6.25
CA ALA A 26 -9.94 8.56 -5.42
C ALA A 26 -10.35 10.02 -5.18
N VAL A 27 -9.39 10.91 -4.92
CA VAL A 27 -9.65 12.35 -4.79
C VAL A 27 -10.22 12.93 -6.08
N TYR A 28 -9.67 12.54 -7.23
CA TYR A 28 -10.22 12.94 -8.53
C TYR A 28 -11.66 12.44 -8.73
N LEU A 29 -11.91 11.15 -8.48
CA LEU A 29 -13.22 10.52 -8.64
C LEU A 29 -14.28 11.15 -7.73
N GLN A 30 -13.91 11.45 -6.49
CA GLN A 30 -14.79 12.10 -5.51
C GLN A 30 -15.32 13.46 -5.97
N ASN A 31 -14.56 14.16 -6.81
CA ASN A 31 -14.94 15.46 -7.38
C ASN A 31 -15.50 15.35 -8.80
N SER A 32 -15.90 14.14 -9.23
CA SER A 32 -16.44 13.85 -10.55
C SER A 32 -17.84 13.24 -10.45
N VAL A 33 -18.42 12.85 -11.58
CA VAL A 33 -19.69 12.09 -11.62
C VAL A 33 -19.55 10.65 -11.08
N HIS A 34 -18.31 10.23 -10.79
CA HIS A 34 -17.94 8.90 -10.31
C HIS A 34 -17.61 8.89 -8.81
N ALA A 35 -18.31 9.69 -8.00
CA ALA A 35 -18.02 9.80 -6.57
C ALA A 35 -18.16 8.46 -5.82
N ASP A 36 -19.05 7.58 -6.26
CA ASP A 36 -19.22 6.23 -5.68
C ASP A 36 -17.99 5.34 -5.94
N ASP A 37 -17.37 5.45 -7.11
CA ASP A 37 -16.14 4.71 -7.45
C ASP A 37 -14.97 5.14 -6.53
N ALA A 38 -14.98 6.38 -6.04
CA ALA A 38 -13.98 6.85 -5.08
C ALA A 38 -14.05 6.08 -3.75
N VAL A 39 -15.24 5.63 -3.33
CA VAL A 39 -15.40 4.81 -2.12
C VAL A 39 -14.69 3.47 -2.30
N GLU A 40 -14.93 2.78 -3.41
CA GLU A 40 -14.26 1.52 -3.71
C GLU A 40 -12.74 1.70 -3.78
N VAL A 41 -12.24 2.73 -4.47
CA VAL A 41 -10.79 2.98 -4.56
C VAL A 41 -10.19 3.25 -3.19
N ASN A 42 -10.89 3.98 -2.30
CA ASN A 42 -10.43 4.21 -0.93
C ASN A 42 -10.37 2.92 -0.10
N GLU A 43 -11.33 2.01 -0.26
CA GLU A 43 -11.28 0.70 0.40
C GLU A 43 -10.06 -0.12 -0.07
N ARG A 44 -9.74 -0.08 -1.36
CA ARG A 44 -8.52 -0.73 -1.90
C ARG A 44 -7.25 -0.11 -1.33
N VAL A 45 -7.19 1.21 -1.19
CA VAL A 45 -6.06 1.91 -0.55
C VAL A 45 -5.89 1.50 0.90
N SER A 46 -6.99 1.36 1.66
CA SER A 46 -6.94 0.87 3.03
C SER A 46 -6.36 -0.54 3.10
N GLY A 47 -6.87 -1.48 2.28
CA GLY A 47 -6.36 -2.85 2.25
C GLY A 47 -4.89 -2.96 1.83
N LEU A 48 -4.43 -2.10 0.91
CA LEU A 48 -3.00 -2.02 0.57
C LEU A 48 -2.17 -1.52 1.75
N THR A 49 -2.68 -0.55 2.51
CA THR A 49 -1.99 -0.01 3.69
C THR A 49 -1.83 -1.08 4.76
N ASP A 50 -2.86 -1.88 5.00
CA ASP A 50 -2.79 -3.01 5.94
C ASP A 50 -1.75 -4.04 5.49
N ALA A 51 -1.76 -4.42 4.22
CA ALA A 51 -0.78 -5.37 3.67
C ALA A 51 0.67 -4.85 3.70
N ILE A 52 0.88 -3.55 3.48
CA ILE A 52 2.19 -2.89 3.64
C ILE A 52 2.69 -3.02 5.09
N ASN A 53 1.81 -2.75 6.05
CA ASN A 53 2.14 -2.85 7.47
C ASN A 53 2.50 -4.29 7.85
N ASP A 54 1.77 -5.28 7.34
CA ASP A 54 2.07 -6.69 7.54
C ASP A 54 3.45 -7.08 6.97
N LEU A 55 3.77 -6.64 5.74
CA LEU A 55 5.08 -6.90 5.13
C LEU A 55 6.22 -6.32 5.97
N ARG A 56 6.09 -5.07 6.42
CA ARG A 56 7.09 -4.39 7.26
C ARG A 56 7.21 -5.04 8.65
N ALA A 57 6.10 -5.54 9.21
CA ALA A 57 6.12 -6.29 10.46
C ALA A 57 6.88 -7.61 10.32
N VAL A 58 6.65 -8.35 9.22
CA VAL A 58 7.41 -9.57 8.92
C VAL A 58 8.88 -9.27 8.70
N ALA A 59 9.22 -8.26 7.90
CA ALA A 59 10.60 -7.83 7.66
C ALA A 59 11.31 -7.52 9.00
N SER A 60 10.66 -6.75 9.87
CA SER A 60 11.16 -6.40 11.21
C SER A 60 11.35 -7.60 12.15
N SER A 61 10.55 -8.66 11.96
CA SER A 61 10.63 -9.88 12.78
C SER A 61 11.78 -10.81 12.40
N ILE A 62 12.38 -10.60 11.23
CA ILE A 62 13.44 -11.43 10.68
C ILE A 62 14.78 -10.72 10.90
N ASP A 63 15.72 -11.35 11.61
CA ASP A 63 17.04 -10.76 11.87
C ASP A 63 17.80 -10.48 10.55
N PRO A 64 18.09 -9.21 10.21
CA PRO A 64 18.80 -8.86 8.98
C PRO A 64 20.30 -9.21 9.05
N ARG A 65 20.81 -9.72 10.19
CA ARG A 65 22.18 -10.23 10.32
C ARG A 65 22.44 -11.48 9.47
#